data_AF-A0A9E3WPW5-F1
#
_entry.id   AF-A0A9E3WPW5-F1
#
_cell.length_a   1.000
_cell.length_b   1.000
_cell.length_c   1.000
_cell.angle_alpha   90.00
_cell.angle_beta   90.00
_cell.angle_gamma   90.00
#
_symmetry.space_group_name_H-M   'P 1'
#
loop_
_entity.id
_entity.type
_entity.pdbx_description
1 polymer ?
#
loop_
_entity_poly.entity_id
_entity_poly.type
_entity_poly.pdbx_seq_one_letter_code
_entity_poly.pdbx_strand_id
1 'polypeptide(L)'
;IRPHRDCLNELVREPHPLICDDTRVYLRDGYDHTVQLIELMEVYREMCSDIRDYYLTAVSNRMNEVMKVLTIIATVFMPMSFIAGVYGMNFDTRLPGNMPELQLSYGYVGALGLMAAVAVSMLLFFRRKGWIGQTGNV
;
A
#
# COMPACT_ATOMS: atom_id res chain seq x y z
N ILE A 1 34.18 6.75 10.44
CA ILE A 1 34.17 8.09 11.10
C ILE A 1 34.34 7.98 12.63
N ARG A 2 33.60 7.11 13.34
CA ARG A 2 33.86 6.83 14.77
C ARG A 2 35.34 6.56 15.13
N PRO A 3 36.11 5.73 14.39
CA PRO A 3 37.54 5.55 14.67
C PRO A 3 38.39 6.81 14.42
N HIS A 4 37.98 7.73 13.52
CA HIS A 4 38.67 9.01 13.32
C HIS A 4 38.47 9.97 14.50
N ARG A 5 37.26 9.98 15.10
CA ARG A 5 37.02 10.71 16.35
C ARG A 5 37.95 10.21 17.45
N ASP A 6 38.09 8.90 17.58
CA ASP A 6 38.90 8.31 18.65
C ASP A 6 40.40 8.60 18.43
N CYS A 7 40.91 8.53 17.19
CA CYS A 7 42.28 8.95 16.87
C CYS A 7 42.54 10.46 17.11
N LEU A 8 41.58 11.34 16.78
CA LEU A 8 41.69 12.78 17.05
C LEU A 8 41.65 13.07 18.57
N ASN A 9 40.83 12.33 19.32
CA ASN A 9 40.75 12.48 20.77
C ASN A 9 42.06 12.07 21.46
N GLU A 10 42.73 11.04 20.94
CA GLU A 10 44.03 10.58 21.42
C GLU A 10 45.13 11.61 21.12
N LEU A 11 45.16 12.17 19.90
CA LEU A 11 46.07 13.27 19.54
C LEU A 11 45.85 14.55 20.36
N VAL A 12 44.60 14.87 20.72
CA VAL A 12 44.28 16.04 21.55
C VAL A 12 44.65 15.81 23.03
N ARG A 13 44.65 14.57 23.51
CA ARG A 13 44.94 14.25 24.92
C ARG A 13 46.43 14.10 25.23
N GLU A 14 47.23 13.55 24.33
CA GLU A 14 48.66 13.36 24.60
C GLU A 14 49.49 14.65 24.37
N PRO A 15 50.20 15.16 25.38
CA PRO A 15 51.14 16.27 25.20
C PRO A 15 52.39 15.74 24.46
N HIS A 16 52.39 15.83 23.13
CA HIS A 16 53.53 15.44 22.31
C HIS A 16 54.51 16.63 22.12
N PRO A 17 55.84 16.44 22.21
CA PRO A 17 56.84 17.50 22.06
C PRO A 17 56.87 18.22 20.69
N LEU A 18 56.03 17.81 19.73
CA LEU A 18 55.90 18.41 18.39
C LEU A 18 54.61 19.23 18.25
N ILE A 19 53.75 19.26 19.29
CA ILE A 19 52.46 19.96 19.27
C ILE A 19 52.59 21.20 20.16
N CYS A 20 52.67 22.37 19.53
CA CYS A 20 52.58 23.67 20.21
C CYS A 20 51.12 24.00 20.54
N ASP A 21 50.90 24.91 21.49
CA ASP A 21 49.56 25.32 21.95
C ASP A 21 48.66 25.85 20.82
N ASP A 22 49.23 26.54 19.83
CA ASP A 22 48.48 27.00 18.64
C ASP A 22 47.95 25.83 17.78
N THR A 23 48.74 24.77 17.58
CA THR A 23 48.34 23.60 16.79
C THR A 23 47.22 22.80 17.46
N ARG A 24 47.18 22.82 18.80
CA ARG A 24 46.15 22.15 19.61
C ARG A 24 44.75 22.78 19.41
N VAL A 25 44.67 24.08 19.12
CA VAL A 25 43.41 24.77 18.81
C VAL A 25 42.82 24.26 17.49
N TYR A 26 43.63 24.14 16.43
CA TYR A 26 43.20 23.60 15.14
C TYR A 26 42.79 22.11 15.22
N LEU A 27 43.50 21.31 16.02
CA LEU A 27 43.13 19.91 16.28
C LEU A 27 41.79 19.77 16.99
N ARG A 28 41.48 20.67 17.95
CA ARG A 28 40.19 20.70 18.64
C ARG A 28 39.06 21.06 17.67
N ASP A 29 39.25 22.04 16.80
CA ASP A 29 38.27 22.41 15.78
C ASP A 29 37.98 21.24 14.81
N GLY A 30 39.02 20.53 14.37
CA GLY A 30 38.84 19.31 13.56
C GLY A 30 38.13 18.17 14.30
N TYR A 31 38.34 18.04 15.60
CA TYR A 31 37.60 17.11 16.44
C TYR A 31 36.12 17.48 16.52
N ASP A 32 35.80 18.75 16.79
CA ASP A 32 34.42 19.25 16.89
C ASP A 32 33.67 19.06 15.56
N HIS A 33 34.29 19.39 14.43
CA HIS A 33 33.74 19.11 13.10
C HIS A 33 33.51 17.60 12.86
N THR A 34 34.41 16.74 13.34
CA THR A 34 34.24 15.29 13.22
C THR A 34 33.04 14.80 14.04
N VAL A 35 32.84 15.34 15.23
CA VAL A 35 31.66 15.03 16.07
C VAL A 35 30.38 15.47 15.36
N GLN A 36 30.34 16.70 14.84
CA GLN A 36 29.18 17.23 14.12
C GLN A 36 28.83 16.40 12.88
N LEU A 37 29.84 15.94 12.13
CA LEU A 37 29.63 15.04 10.98
C LEU A 37 29.08 13.68 11.40
N ILE A 38 29.48 13.14 12.56
CA ILE A 38 28.94 11.88 13.08
C ILE A 38 27.46 12.05 13.43
N GLU A 39 27.09 13.14 14.09
CA GLU A 39 25.68 13.43 14.43
C GLU A 39 24.83 13.57 13.17
N LEU A 40 25.31 14.32 12.18
CA LEU A 40 24.60 14.49 10.90
C LEU A 40 24.41 13.16 10.16
N MET A 41 25.44 12.29 10.18
CA MET A 41 25.35 10.95 9.60
C MET A 41 24.32 10.07 10.31
N GLU A 42 24.17 10.19 11.63
CA GLU A 42 23.14 9.48 12.39
C GLU A 42 21.74 9.96 11.99
N VAL A 43 21.55 11.28 11.88
CA VAL A 43 20.29 11.87 11.38
C VAL A 43 19.97 11.38 9.96
N TYR A 44 20.95 11.40 9.05
CA TYR A 44 20.72 10.88 7.70
C TYR A 44 20.38 9.40 7.68
N ARG A 45 20.97 8.60 8.57
CA ARG A 45 20.64 7.18 8.67
C ARG A 45 19.21 6.97 9.14
N GLU A 46 18.75 7.76 10.10
CA GLU A 46 17.36 7.76 10.59
C GLU A 46 16.39 8.16 9.48
N MET A 47 16.64 9.30 8.80
CA MET A 47 15.83 9.75 7.66
C MET A 47 15.75 8.70 6.52
N CYS A 48 16.86 8.02 6.21
CA CYS A 48 16.85 6.95 5.21
C CYS A 48 15.93 5.79 5.64
N SER A 49 15.92 5.44 6.93
CA SER A 49 15.03 4.42 7.47
C SER A 49 13.58 4.86 7.37
N ASP A 50 13.27 6.10 7.75
CA ASP A 50 11.92 6.66 7.70
C ASP A 50 11.36 6.69 6.27
N ILE A 51 12.18 7.11 5.30
CA ILE A 51 11.80 7.13 3.88
C ILE A 51 11.53 5.71 3.38
N ARG A 52 12.35 4.72 3.78
CA ARG A 52 12.13 3.32 3.40
C ARG A 52 10.81 2.81 3.97
N ASP A 53 10.53 3.09 5.23
CA ASP A 53 9.33 2.61 5.91
C ASP A 53 8.07 3.32 5.37
N TYR A 54 8.19 4.60 5.00
CA TYR A 54 7.17 5.34 4.25
C TYR A 54 6.93 4.71 2.86
N TYR A 55 7.99 4.40 2.12
CA TYR A 55 7.89 3.76 0.80
C TYR A 55 7.18 2.41 0.88
N LEU A 56 7.53 1.56 1.85
CA LEU A 56 6.85 0.29 2.08
C LEU A 56 5.36 0.50 2.42
N THR A 57 5.05 1.50 3.23
CA THR A 57 3.66 1.88 3.55
C THR A 57 2.90 2.34 2.30
N ALA A 58 3.52 3.16 1.45
CA ALA A 58 2.94 3.63 0.20
C ALA A 58 2.67 2.48 -0.78
N VAL A 59 3.62 1.54 -0.91
CA VAL A 59 3.45 0.33 -1.73
C VAL A 59 2.32 -0.55 -1.18
N SER A 60 2.25 -0.76 0.13
CA SER A 60 1.17 -1.51 0.78
C SER A 60 -0.20 -0.87 0.54
N ASN A 61 -0.29 0.46 0.65
CA ASN A 61 -1.52 1.21 0.36
C ASN A 61 -1.94 1.06 -1.10
N ARG A 62 -1.01 1.17 -2.04
CA ARG A 62 -1.28 0.93 -3.47
C ARG A 62 -1.75 -0.50 -3.72
N MET A 63 -1.12 -1.48 -3.08
CA MET A 63 -1.53 -2.88 -3.19
C MET A 63 -2.94 -3.09 -2.64
N ASN A 64 -3.27 -2.49 -1.50
CA ASN A 64 -4.62 -2.53 -0.93
C ASN A 64 -5.66 -1.89 -1.86
N GLU A 65 -5.33 -0.79 -2.53
CA GLU A 65 -6.22 -0.17 -3.52
C GLU A 65 -6.45 -1.07 -4.73
N VAL A 66 -5.38 -1.63 -5.31
CA VAL A 66 -5.47 -2.58 -6.43
C VAL A 66 -6.32 -3.80 -6.05
N MET A 67 -6.08 -4.38 -4.87
CA MET A 67 -6.83 -5.53 -4.37
C MET A 67 -8.31 -5.20 -4.15
N LYS A 68 -8.63 -3.99 -3.65
CA LYS A 68 -10.01 -3.52 -3.50
C LYS A 68 -10.70 -3.45 -4.86
N VAL A 69 -10.08 -2.84 -5.87
CA VAL A 69 -10.66 -2.72 -7.22
C VAL A 69 -10.92 -4.10 -7.83
N LEU A 70 -9.94 -5.00 -7.79
CA LEU A 70 -10.09 -6.36 -8.30
C LEU A 70 -11.23 -7.12 -7.58
N THR A 71 -11.32 -6.99 -6.26
CA THR A 71 -12.36 -7.63 -5.45
C THR A 71 -13.74 -7.08 -5.78
N ILE A 72 -13.90 -5.77 -5.95
CA ILE A 72 -15.19 -5.16 -6.33
C ILE A 72 -15.64 -5.70 -7.69
N ILE A 73 -14.75 -5.74 -8.67
CA ILE A 73 -15.05 -6.30 -9.99
C ILE A 73 -15.47 -7.77 -9.84
N ALA A 74 -14.64 -8.60 -9.20
CA ALA A 74 -14.90 -10.04 -9.07
C ALA A 74 -16.22 -10.34 -8.32
N THR A 75 -16.51 -9.63 -7.23
CA THR A 75 -17.72 -9.83 -6.42
C THR A 75 -19.00 -9.38 -7.14
N VAL A 76 -18.91 -8.41 -8.03
CA VAL A 76 -20.04 -8.00 -8.89
C VAL A 76 -20.26 -9.05 -10.00
N PHE A 77 -19.19 -9.53 -10.63
CA PHE A 77 -19.29 -10.51 -11.72
C PHE A 77 -19.68 -11.92 -11.27
N MET A 78 -19.23 -12.39 -10.11
CA MET A 78 -19.48 -13.76 -9.63
C MET A 78 -20.98 -14.15 -9.59
N PRO A 79 -21.88 -13.39 -8.95
CA PRO A 79 -23.30 -13.72 -8.95
C PRO A 79 -23.96 -13.55 -10.33
N MET A 80 -23.53 -12.56 -11.13
CA MET A 80 -24.03 -12.40 -12.50
C MET A 80 -23.66 -13.59 -13.39
N SER A 81 -22.40 -14.04 -13.32
CA SER A 81 -21.92 -15.23 -14.03
C SER A 81 -22.61 -16.50 -13.54
N PHE A 82 -22.92 -16.61 -12.25
CA PHE A 82 -23.69 -17.72 -11.71
C PHE A 82 -25.11 -17.76 -12.29
N ILE A 83 -25.82 -16.63 -12.30
CA ILE A 83 -27.17 -16.52 -12.87
C ILE A 83 -27.13 -16.82 -14.37
N ALA A 84 -26.22 -16.19 -15.12
CA ALA A 84 -26.04 -16.45 -16.55
C ALA A 84 -25.67 -17.92 -16.83
N GLY A 85 -24.86 -18.53 -15.97
CA GLY A 85 -24.50 -19.94 -16.04
C GLY A 85 -25.71 -20.85 -15.85
N VAL A 86 -26.53 -20.60 -14.81
CA VAL A 86 -27.77 -21.36 -14.54
C VAL A 86 -28.75 -21.22 -15.70
N TYR A 87 -29.01 -20.01 -16.20
CA TYR A 87 -29.89 -19.80 -17.36
C TYR A 87 -29.28 -20.25 -18.71
N GLY A 88 -27.96 -20.45 -18.77
CA GLY A 88 -27.26 -21.02 -19.91
C GLY A 88 -27.25 -22.55 -19.95
N MET A 89 -27.77 -23.22 -18.91
CA MET A 89 -27.94 -24.67 -18.91
C MET A 89 -29.11 -25.06 -19.82
N ASN A 90 -28.93 -26.13 -20.62
CA ASN A 90 -29.95 -26.64 -21.54
C ASN A 90 -31.09 -27.35 -20.78
N PHE A 91 -31.97 -26.60 -20.11
CA PHE A 91 -33.16 -27.14 -19.46
C PHE A 91 -34.26 -27.39 -20.51
N ASP A 92 -34.60 -28.67 -20.73
CA ASP A 92 -35.68 -29.09 -21.63
C ASP A 92 -37.06 -28.66 -21.08
N THR A 93 -37.75 -27.78 -21.82
CA THR A 93 -39.03 -27.15 -21.44
C THR A 93 -40.22 -28.14 -21.50
N ARG A 94 -39.98 -29.38 -21.94
CA ARG A 94 -41.00 -30.43 -22.13
C ARG A 94 -41.21 -31.35 -20.92
N LEU A 95 -40.32 -31.33 -19.92
CA LEU A 95 -40.47 -32.16 -18.70
C LEU A 95 -41.22 -31.38 -17.58
N PRO A 96 -42.27 -31.96 -16.97
CA PRO A 96 -42.96 -31.34 -15.83
C PRO A 96 -42.01 -31.33 -14.62
N GLY A 97 -41.59 -30.12 -14.22
CA GLY A 97 -40.62 -29.90 -13.15
C GLY A 97 -39.33 -29.20 -13.60
N ASN A 98 -39.09 -29.04 -14.90
CA ASN A 98 -37.97 -28.27 -15.42
C ASN A 98 -38.35 -26.78 -15.49
N MET A 99 -37.77 -25.97 -14.61
CA MET A 99 -37.75 -24.50 -14.61
C MET A 99 -39.04 -23.80 -15.12
N PRO A 100 -40.11 -23.69 -14.30
CA PRO A 100 -41.40 -23.09 -14.71
C PRO A 100 -41.32 -21.62 -15.14
N GLU A 101 -40.22 -20.92 -14.82
CA GLU A 101 -39.94 -19.53 -15.20
C GLU A 101 -39.68 -19.35 -16.71
N LEU A 102 -39.31 -20.41 -17.43
CA LEU A 102 -39.02 -20.36 -18.88
C LEU A 102 -40.30 -20.30 -19.73
N GLN A 103 -41.46 -20.70 -19.18
CA GLN A 103 -42.76 -20.60 -19.85
C GLN A 103 -43.43 -19.23 -19.65
N LEU A 104 -42.94 -18.40 -18.72
CA LEU A 104 -43.40 -17.02 -18.54
C LEU A 104 -42.78 -16.14 -19.63
N SER A 105 -43.61 -15.43 -20.40
CA SER A 105 -43.17 -14.52 -21.47
C SER A 105 -42.19 -13.42 -21.01
N TYR A 106 -42.07 -13.17 -19.70
CA TYR A 106 -41.17 -12.19 -19.09
C TYR A 106 -40.05 -12.81 -18.23
N GLY A 107 -39.88 -14.13 -18.20
CA GLY A 107 -38.86 -14.79 -17.35
C GLY A 107 -37.43 -14.31 -17.61
N TYR A 108 -37.08 -14.11 -18.89
CA TYR A 108 -35.79 -13.55 -19.30
C TYR A 108 -35.59 -12.10 -18.82
N VAL A 109 -36.64 -11.28 -18.90
CA VAL A 109 -36.61 -9.88 -18.43
C VAL A 109 -36.53 -9.82 -16.90
N GLY A 110 -37.21 -10.74 -16.20
CA GLY A 110 -37.12 -10.90 -14.74
C GLY A 110 -35.72 -11.30 -14.28
N ALA A 111 -35.07 -12.25 -14.97
CA ALA A 111 -33.69 -12.66 -14.69
C ALA A 111 -32.69 -11.51 -14.91
N LEU A 112 -32.86 -10.74 -15.99
CA LEU A 112 -32.08 -9.50 -16.23
C LEU A 112 -32.30 -8.47 -15.12
N GLY A 113 -33.54 -8.29 -14.68
CA GLY A 113 -33.89 -7.40 -13.57
C GLY A 113 -33.25 -7.84 -12.25
N LEU A 114 -33.23 -9.14 -11.97
CA LEU A 114 -32.55 -9.71 -10.80
C LEU A 114 -31.04 -9.48 -10.85
N MET A 115 -30.39 -9.74 -11.99
CA MET A 115 -28.96 -9.48 -12.17
C MET A 115 -28.63 -7.99 -11.99
N ALA A 116 -29.44 -7.10 -12.58
CA ALA A 116 -29.28 -5.67 -12.41
C ALA A 116 -29.47 -5.24 -10.94
N ALA A 117 -30.48 -5.78 -10.24
CA ALA A 117 -30.72 -5.50 -8.83
C ALA A 117 -29.56 -5.95 -7.94
N VAL A 118 -29.00 -7.15 -8.19
CA VAL A 118 -27.82 -7.65 -7.47
C VAL A 118 -26.60 -6.76 -7.74
N ALA A 119 -26.34 -6.39 -9.00
CA ALA A 119 -25.23 -5.50 -9.34
C ALA A 119 -25.35 -4.12 -8.67
N VAL A 120 -26.55 -3.51 -8.73
CA VAL A 120 -26.83 -2.20 -8.10
C VAL A 120 -26.72 -2.29 -6.58
N SER A 121 -27.26 -3.34 -5.95
CA SER A 121 -27.17 -3.52 -4.50
C SER A 121 -25.72 -3.66 -4.02
N MET A 122 -24.88 -4.40 -4.74
CA MET A 122 -23.45 -4.53 -4.44
C MET A 122 -22.71 -3.21 -4.64
N LEU A 123 -22.97 -2.48 -5.73
CA LEU A 123 -22.37 -1.16 -5.96
C LEU A 123 -22.76 -0.15 -4.86
N LEU A 124 -24.03 -0.14 -4.43
CA LEU A 124 -24.49 0.71 -3.33
C LEU A 124 -23.85 0.31 -2.00
N PHE A 125 -23.67 -0.99 -1.75
CA PHE A 125 -22.97 -1.48 -0.55
C PHE A 125 -21.51 -1.03 -0.53
N PHE A 126 -20.77 -1.18 -1.64
CA PHE A 126 -19.38 -0.74 -1.74
C PHE A 126 -19.24 0.78 -1.67
N ARG A 127 -20.19 1.53 -2.24
CA ARG A 127 -20.25 2.99 -2.13
C ARG A 127 -20.51 3.43 -0.69
N ARG A 128 -21.43 2.78 0.05
CA ARG A 128 -21.67 3.04 1.48
C ARG A 128 -20.46 2.73 2.34
N LYS A 129 -19.69 1.71 1.99
CA LYS A 129 -18.46 1.33 2.69
C LYS A 129 -17.28 2.28 2.40
N GLY A 130 -17.47 3.29 1.54
CA GLY A 130 -16.44 4.26 1.17
C GLY A 130 -15.37 3.71 0.23
N TRP A 131 -15.58 2.55 -0.38
CA TRP A 131 -14.59 1.91 -1.25
C TRP A 131 -14.59 2.49 -2.67
N ILE A 132 -15.69 3.13 -3.07
CA ILE A 132 -15.86 3.80 -4.36
C ILE A 132 -16.10 5.29 -4.06
N GLY A 133 -15.02 6.09 -4.04
CA GLY A 133 -15.12 7.54 -3.83
C GLY A 133 -13.94 8.22 -3.13
N GLN A 134 -13.03 7.47 -2.50
CA GLN A 134 -11.76 8.01 -1.99
C GLN A 134 -10.64 7.77 -3.02
N THR A 135 -10.82 8.29 -4.23
CA THR A 135 -9.68 8.49 -5.14
C THR A 135 -9.34 9.98 -5.10
N GLY A 136 -8.36 10.31 -4.26
CA GLY A 136 -7.63 11.58 -4.31
C GLY A 136 -8.34 12.81 -3.75
N ASN A 137 -8.27 13.01 -2.43
CA ASN A 137 -7.88 14.34 -1.96
C ASN A 137 -6.40 14.24 -1.61
N VAL A 138 -5.61 14.91 -2.44
CA VAL A 138 -4.18 15.20 -2.25
C VAL A 138 -3.95 15.82 -0.89
#